data_AF-A0A843TDG6-F1
#
_entry.id   AF-A0A843TDG6-F1
#
_cell.length_a   1.000
_cell.length_b   1.000
_cell.length_c   1.000
_cell.angle_alpha   90.00
_cell.angle_beta   90.00
_cell.angle_gamma   90.00
#
_symmetry.space_group_name_H-M   'P 1'
#
loop_
_entity.id
_entity.type
_entity.pdbx_description
1 polymer ?
#
loop_
_entity_poly.entity_id
_entity_poly.type
_entity_poly.pdbx_seq_one_letter_code
_entity_poly.pdbx_strand_id
1 'polypeptide(L)' 'ERRTGSHHIFSRPDVEEILNLQPRGGDAKPYQVKQVRQVVLKYKLGGEDEA' A
#
# COMPACT_ATOMS: atom_id res chain seq x y z
N GLU A 1 -1.96 15.11 2.28
CA GLU A 1 -0.54 14.72 2.28
C GLU A 1 0.17 15.37 3.46
N ARG A 2 0.98 14.63 4.22
CA ARG A 2 1.88 15.20 5.24
C ARG A 2 3.22 14.47 5.10
N ARG A 3 4.23 15.15 4.55
CA ARG A 3 5.60 14.64 4.46
C ARG A 3 6.46 15.31 5.52
N THR A 4 6.79 14.58 6.56
CA THR A 4 7.93 14.88 7.44
C THR A 4 8.57 13.54 7.81
N GLY A 5 9.57 13.12 7.02
CA GLY A 5 10.26 11.83 7.14
C GLY A 5 10.08 10.92 5.92
N SER A 6 10.88 9.86 5.84
CA SER A 6 10.84 8.86 4.76
C SER A 6 9.58 7.98 4.76
N HIS A 7 8.71 8.15 5.75
CA HIS A 7 7.44 7.44 5.84
C HIS A 7 6.38 8.09 4.95
N HIS A 8 5.71 7.27 4.15
CA HIS A 8 4.56 7.68 3.34
C HIS A 8 3.31 6.96 3.84
N ILE A 9 2.31 7.74 4.23
CA ILE A 9 1.00 7.24 4.64
C ILE A 9 0.07 7.30 3.44
N PHE A 10 -0.55 6.16 3.11
CA PHE A 10 -1.53 6.00 2.05
C PHE A 10 -2.88 5.63 2.67
N SER A 11 -3.93 6.31 2.20
CA SER A 11 -5.31 6.01 2.55
C SER A 11 -6.19 6.23 1.32
N ARG A 12 -7.33 5.53 1.26
CA ARG A 12 -8.30 5.62 0.17
C ARG A 12 -9.71 5.51 0.77
N PRO A 13 -10.71 6.32 0.34
CA PRO A 13 -12.01 6.39 1.03
C PRO A 13 -12.79 5.07 1.16
N ASP A 14 -12.64 4.17 0.21
CA ASP A 14 -13.29 2.85 0.11
C ASP A 14 -12.41 1.70 0.65
N VAL A 15 -11.28 2.02 1.26
CA VAL A 15 -10.36 1.06 1.90
C VAL A 15 -10.16 1.48 3.35
N GLU A 16 -10.53 0.59 4.28
CA GLU A 16 -10.45 0.88 5.72
C GLU A 16 -9.00 0.95 6.21
N GLU A 17 -8.11 0.15 5.61
CA GLU A 17 -6.72 0.05 5.98
C GLU A 17 -5.91 1.25 5.51
N ILE A 18 -5.23 1.88 6.48
CA ILE A 18 -4.22 2.89 6.21
C ILE A 18 -2.85 2.21 6.13
N LEU A 19 -2.16 2.38 5.00
CA LEU A 19 -0.83 1.82 4.80
C LEU A 19 0.23 2.86 5.14
N ASN A 20 1.16 2.49 6.01
CA ASN A 20 2.35 3.30 6.30
C ASN A 20 3.60 2.62 5.73
N LEU A 21 4.06 3.10 4.59
CA LEU A 21 5.17 2.51 3.85
C LEU A 21 6.44 3.33 4.07
N GLN A 22 7.53 2.61 4.29
CA GLN A 22 8.86 3.17 4.47
C GLN A 22 9.78 2.53 3.43
N PRO A 23 10.38 3.30 2.52
CA PRO A 23 11.39 2.77 1.60
C PRO A 23 12.63 2.37 2.38
N ARG A 24 13.26 1.26 1.98
CA ARG A 24 14.58 0.81 2.42
C ARG A 24 15.49 0.80 1.20
N GLY A 25 16.28 1.86 1.02
CA GLY A 25 17.27 1.92 -0.08
C GLY A 25 16.66 1.91 -1.49
N GLY A 26 15.40 2.31 -1.64
CA GLY A 26 14.66 2.23 -2.91
C GLY A 26 13.67 1.08 -2.98
N ASP A 27 13.83 0.06 -2.13
CA ASP A 27 12.96 -1.12 -2.08
C ASP A 27 11.94 -1.07 -0.95
N ALA A 28 10.91 -1.91 -1.04
CA ALA A 28 9.99 -2.17 0.06
C ALA A 28 10.49 -3.32 0.93
N LYS A 29 10.25 -3.26 2.24
CA LYS A 29 10.54 -4.40 3.13
C LYS A 29 9.53 -5.54 2.83
N PRO A 30 9.90 -6.83 2.87
CA PRO A 30 9.00 -7.93 2.49
C PRO A 30 7.65 -7.94 3.21
N TYR A 31 7.61 -7.55 4.49
CA TYR A 31 6.34 -7.44 5.23
C TYR A 31 5.42 -6.34 4.69
N GLN A 32 5.98 -5.24 4.18
CA GLN A 32 5.20 -4.15 3.58
C GLN A 32 4.56 -4.62 2.28
N VAL A 33 5.29 -5.40 1.47
CA VAL A 33 4.73 -6.05 0.28
C VAL A 33 3.59 -6.98 0.67
N LYS A 34 3.75 -7.78 1.72
CA LYS A 34 2.69 -8.65 2.25
C LYS A 34 1.46 -7.85 2.67
N GLN A 35 1.63 -6.73 3.38
CA GLN A 35 0.54 -5.85 3.82
C GLN A 35 -0.20 -5.24 2.63
N VAL A 36 0.53 -4.66 1.67
CA VAL A 36 -0.06 -4.08 0.45
C VAL A 36 -0.85 -5.15 -0.31
N ARG A 37 -0.28 -6.35 -0.49
CA ARG A 37 -0.94 -7.46 -1.17
C ARG A 37 -2.24 -7.87 -0.48
N GLN A 38 -2.28 -7.91 0.86
CA GLN A 38 -3.50 -8.24 1.59
C GLN A 38 -4.61 -7.24 1.32
N VAL A 39 -4.30 -5.94 1.29
CA VAL A 39 -5.27 -4.89 0.94
C VAL A 39 -5.76 -5.06 -0.50
N VAL A 40 -4.85 -5.23 -1.46
CA VAL A 40 -5.22 -5.42 -2.88
C VAL A 40 -6.16 -6.60 -3.06
N LEU A 41 -5.90 -7.74 -2.40
CA LEU A 41 -6.76 -8.91 -2.49
C LEU A 41 -8.10 -8.74 -1.77
N LYS A 42 -8.10 -8.13 -0.57
CA LYS A 42 -9.31 -7.93 0.22
C LYS A 42 -10.32 -7.04 -0.52
N TYR A 43 -9.84 -6.00 -1.20
CA TYR A 43 -10.68 -5.03 -1.91
C TYR A 43 -10.71 -5.24 -3.43
N LYS A 44 -10.11 -6.33 -3.93
CA LYS A 44 -10.03 -6.65 -5.36
C LYS A 44 -9.52 -5.47 -6.22
N LEU A 45 -8.48 -4.78 -5.74
CA LEU A 45 -7.92 -3.59 -6.39
C LEU A 45 -7.02 -3.90 -7.60
N GLY A 46 -7.04 -5.14 -8.09
CA GLY A 46 -6.18 -5.61 -9.18
C GLY A 46 -6.61 -5.18 -10.58
N GLY A 47 -7.77 -4.50 -10.70
CA GLY A 47 -8.43 -4.29 -11.98
C GLY A 47 -9.22 -5.52 -12.43
N GLU A 48 -10.08 -5.34 -13.43
CA GLU A 48 -10.59 -6.47 -14.21
C GLU A 48 -9.49 -6.82 -15.21
N ASP A 49 -9.12 -8.10 -15.30
CA ASP A 49 -8.35 -8.59 -16.44
C ASP A 49 -9.27 -8.44 -17.65
N GLU A 50 -9.14 -7.33 -18.40
CA GLU A 50 -9.72 -7.24 -19.75
C GLU A 50 -9.02 -8.31 -20.61
N ALA A 51 -9.63 -9.49 -20.66
CA ALA A 51 -9.27 -10.61 -21.51
C ALA A 51 -10.25 -10.71 -22.68
#